data_AF-A0A914QPT1-F1
#
_entry.id   AF-A0A914QPT1-F1
#
_cell.length_a   1.000
_cell.length_b   1.000
_cell.length_c   1.000
_cell.angle_alpha   90.00
_cell.angle_beta   90.00
_cell.angle_gamma   90.00
#
_symmetry.space_group_name_H-M   'P 1'
#
loop_
_entity.id
_entity.type
_entity.pdbx_description
1 polymer ?
#
loop_
_entity_poly.entity_id
_entity_poly.type
_entity_poly.pdbx_seq_one_letter_code
_entity_poly.pdbx_strand_id
1 'polypeptide(L)'
;MTFDEAVGDYYPDLNDENVTKGSSGRLATIGGSAEYTGAPYYAAYAPLKIGADLSYLYTHPDAAQVLKSYSPDLIVHPGLEWDLIKKRMDFFDGIVFGPGLGRDVDTLLPLLKDVLKEVKQRQDKLSMVIDADGLFIAEQDISCIRGCHNVILTPNHREFEHLWEAAFPSTKLGENIRESVQKVAKELGIVNY
;
A
#
# COMPACT_ATOMS: atom_id res chain seq x y z
N MET A 1 -28.15 -11.22 -2.56
CA MET A 1 -27.24 -10.22 -2.03
C MET A 1 -27.30 -9.04 -2.97
N THR A 2 -28.03 -8.00 -2.58
CA THR A 2 -27.97 -6.71 -3.28
C THR A 2 -26.57 -6.11 -3.08
N PHE A 3 -26.15 -5.19 -3.94
CA PHE A 3 -24.84 -4.54 -3.83
C PHE A 3 -24.65 -3.87 -2.44
N ASP A 4 -25.74 -3.33 -1.88
CA ASP A 4 -25.75 -2.72 -0.54
C ASP A 4 -25.54 -3.72 0.60
N GLU A 5 -26.06 -4.95 0.49
CA GLU A 5 -25.88 -5.99 1.52
C GLU A 5 -24.46 -6.57 1.55
N ALA A 6 -23.74 -6.55 0.42
CA ALA A 6 -22.38 -7.08 0.35
C ALA A 6 -21.32 -6.05 0.77
N VAL A 7 -21.62 -4.75 0.67
CA VAL A 7 -20.67 -3.66 0.94
C VAL A 7 -20.97 -2.95 2.28
N GLY A 8 -22.21 -3.01 2.76
CA GLY A 8 -22.63 -2.38 4.01
C GLY A 8 -21.80 -2.79 5.23
N ASP A 9 -21.38 -4.06 5.29
CA ASP A 9 -20.54 -4.60 6.37
C ASP A 9 -19.11 -4.01 6.41
N TYR A 10 -18.66 -3.32 5.35
CA TYR A 10 -17.35 -2.68 5.29
C TYR A 10 -17.34 -1.24 5.81
N TYR A 11 -18.51 -0.62 5.99
CA TYR A 11 -18.60 0.73 6.53
C TYR A 11 -18.70 0.69 8.06
N PRO A 12 -17.93 1.54 8.78
CA PRO A 12 -18.04 1.62 10.23
C PRO A 12 -19.45 2.11 10.63
N ASP A 13 -20.02 1.52 11.67
CA ASP A 13 -21.28 2.00 12.24
C ASP A 13 -21.06 3.33 12.95
N LEU A 14 -21.58 4.40 12.36
CA LEU A 14 -21.43 5.76 12.87
C LEU A 14 -22.40 6.10 14.02
N ASN A 15 -23.29 5.18 14.40
CA ASN A 15 -24.25 5.39 15.48
C ASN A 15 -23.70 5.09 16.88
N ASP A 16 -22.45 4.61 16.99
CA ASP A 16 -21.79 4.39 18.28
C ASP A 16 -21.28 5.73 18.86
N GLU A 17 -21.76 6.09 20.05
CA GLU A 17 -21.41 7.32 20.76
C GLU A 17 -19.91 7.41 21.12
N ASN A 18 -19.14 6.33 21.00
CA ASN A 18 -17.69 6.30 21.21
C ASN A 18 -16.86 6.57 19.96
N VAL A 19 -17.49 6.77 18.79
CA VAL A 19 -16.78 7.07 17.54
C VAL A 19 -16.21 8.49 17.60
N THR A 20 -14.89 8.60 17.48
CA THR A 20 -14.17 9.88 17.47
C THR A 20 -13.29 9.98 16.24
N LYS A 21 -12.71 11.16 15.97
CA LYS A 21 -11.78 11.34 14.85
C LYS A 21 -10.60 10.39 14.98
N GLY A 22 -10.44 9.48 14.01
CA GLY A 22 -9.45 8.42 14.00
C GLY A 22 -10.04 7.02 14.25
N SER A 23 -11.34 6.92 14.52
CA SER A 23 -12.06 5.64 14.67
C SER A 23 -12.44 5.02 13.32
N SER A 24 -12.50 5.81 12.24
CA SER A 24 -12.99 5.37 10.92
C SER A 24 -11.87 5.31 9.87
N GLY A 25 -10.69 4.81 10.25
CA GLY A 25 -9.59 4.54 9.33
C GLY A 25 -8.56 5.66 9.24
N ARG A 26 -7.30 5.28 9.48
CA ARG A 26 -6.12 6.15 9.46
C ARG A 26 -5.10 5.54 8.51
N LEU A 27 -4.96 6.15 7.33
CA LEU A 27 -4.14 5.58 6.27
C LEU A 27 -2.83 6.36 6.07
N ALA A 28 -1.79 5.63 5.69
CA ALA A 28 -0.52 6.20 5.25
C ALA A 28 -0.20 5.80 3.81
N THR A 29 0.11 6.78 2.97
CA THR A 29 0.69 6.54 1.66
C THR A 29 2.18 6.83 1.72
N ILE A 30 3.00 5.89 1.25
CA ILE A 30 4.44 6.04 1.06
C ILE A 30 4.66 6.04 -0.45
N GLY A 31 4.85 7.22 -1.00
CA GLY A 31 4.79 7.46 -2.43
C GLY A 31 5.41 8.79 -2.82
N GLY A 32 5.62 8.98 -4.12
CA GLY A 32 6.11 10.22 -4.66
C GLY A 32 7.63 10.35 -4.69
N SER A 33 8.09 11.03 -5.74
CA SER A 33 9.48 11.33 -6.02
C SER A 33 9.60 12.81 -6.40
N ALA A 34 10.81 13.31 -6.62
CA ALA A 34 11.01 14.67 -7.14
C ALA A 34 10.22 14.94 -8.44
N GLU A 35 9.95 13.91 -9.24
CA GLU A 35 9.27 14.02 -10.53
C GLU A 35 7.77 13.69 -10.43
N TYR A 36 7.40 12.69 -9.62
CA TYR A 36 6.03 12.15 -9.58
C TYR A 36 5.26 12.65 -8.36
N THR A 37 4.48 13.72 -8.55
CA THR A 37 3.62 14.31 -7.49
C THR A 37 2.14 13.93 -7.64
N GLY A 38 1.69 13.51 -8.83
CA GLY A 38 0.27 13.23 -9.09
C GLY A 38 -0.19 11.88 -8.52
N ALA A 39 0.52 10.80 -8.83
CA ALA A 39 0.20 9.44 -8.36
C ALA A 39 0.06 9.33 -6.82
N PRO A 40 1.03 9.80 -6.01
CA PRO A 40 0.91 9.75 -4.55
C PRO A 40 -0.25 10.58 -4.01
N TYR A 41 -0.62 11.69 -4.67
CA TYR A 41 -1.78 12.49 -4.27
C TYR A 41 -3.08 11.70 -4.39
N TYR A 42 -3.34 11.08 -5.53
CA TYR A 42 -4.59 10.35 -5.74
C TYR A 42 -4.71 9.14 -4.80
N ALA A 43 -3.61 8.42 -4.60
CA ALA A 43 -3.55 7.31 -3.66
C ALA A 43 -3.85 7.76 -2.21
N ALA A 44 -3.27 8.89 -1.78
CA ALA A 44 -3.52 9.42 -0.44
C ALA A 44 -4.91 10.06 -0.31
N TYR A 45 -5.46 10.67 -1.36
CA TYR A 45 -6.71 11.43 -1.26
C TYR A 45 -7.96 10.57 -1.43
N ALA A 46 -7.89 9.47 -2.19
CA ALA A 46 -9.03 8.57 -2.40
C ALA A 46 -9.66 8.03 -1.10
N PRO A 47 -8.89 7.61 -0.07
CA PRO A 47 -9.43 7.20 1.22
C PRO A 47 -10.34 8.25 1.88
N LEU A 48 -9.97 9.53 1.81
CA LEU A 48 -10.76 10.62 2.40
C LEU A 48 -12.12 10.78 1.69
N LYS A 49 -12.23 10.35 0.43
CA LYS A 49 -13.50 10.37 -0.32
C LYS A 49 -14.42 9.21 0.01
N ILE A 50 -13.90 8.12 0.55
CA ILE A 50 -14.67 6.93 0.91
C ILE A 50 -14.95 6.82 2.42
N GLY A 51 -14.52 7.81 3.21
CA GLY A 51 -14.87 7.94 4.62
C GLY A 51 -13.71 7.76 5.62
N ALA A 52 -12.45 7.67 5.16
CA ALA A 52 -11.32 7.64 6.07
C ALA A 52 -11.18 8.97 6.84
N ASP A 53 -10.93 8.90 8.14
CA ASP A 53 -10.80 10.08 9.00
C ASP A 53 -9.51 10.86 8.73
N LEU A 54 -8.42 10.14 8.43
CA LEU A 54 -7.09 10.70 8.32
C LEU A 54 -6.31 10.02 7.20
N SER A 55 -5.64 10.84 6.39
CA SER A 55 -4.72 10.36 5.36
C SER A 55 -3.39 11.11 5.43
N TYR A 56 -2.34 10.32 5.62
CA TYR A 56 -0.95 10.75 5.70
C TYR A 56 -0.24 10.42 4.40
N LEU A 57 0.62 11.32 3.92
CA LEU A 57 1.46 11.10 2.75
C LEU A 57 2.92 11.36 3.11
N TYR A 58 3.73 10.32 3.08
CA TYR A 58 5.19 10.36 3.17
C TYR A 58 5.76 10.36 1.76
N THR A 59 6.55 11.38 1.42
CA THR A 59 7.00 11.65 0.04
C THR A 59 8.38 12.26 0.01
N HIS A 60 9.05 12.20 -1.13
CA HIS A 60 10.30 12.92 -1.37
C HIS A 60 10.16 14.42 -1.00
N PRO A 61 11.15 15.04 -0.32
CA PRO A 61 11.07 16.44 0.13
C PRO A 61 10.69 17.44 -0.95
N ASP A 62 11.24 17.30 -2.16
CA ASP A 62 10.95 18.20 -3.30
C ASP A 62 9.49 18.15 -3.76
N ALA A 63 8.82 17.00 -3.60
CA ALA A 63 7.41 16.84 -3.94
C ALA A 63 6.47 17.36 -2.84
N ALA A 64 6.94 17.45 -1.59
CA ALA A 64 6.09 17.70 -0.44
C ALA A 64 5.40 19.07 -0.51
N GLN A 65 6.08 20.12 -0.97
CA GLN A 65 5.48 21.46 -1.08
C GLN A 65 4.36 21.48 -2.14
N VAL A 66 4.59 20.83 -3.28
CA VAL A 66 3.59 20.71 -4.36
C VAL A 66 2.37 19.95 -3.85
N LEU A 67 2.57 18.80 -3.21
CA LEU A 67 1.50 17.95 -2.67
C LEU A 67 0.65 18.66 -1.61
N LYS A 68 1.28 19.45 -0.72
CA LYS A 68 0.58 20.30 0.25
C LYS A 68 -0.32 21.35 -0.40
N SER A 69 -0.01 21.78 -1.62
CA SER A 69 -0.83 22.77 -2.34
C SER A 69 -2.09 22.17 -2.98
N TYR A 70 -2.14 20.84 -3.18
CA TYR A 70 -3.27 20.19 -3.85
C TYR A 70 -4.50 20.04 -2.95
N SER A 71 -4.29 19.79 -1.65
CA SER A 71 -5.38 19.75 -0.67
C SER A 71 -4.87 20.07 0.73
N PRO A 72 -5.60 20.90 1.51
CA PRO A 72 -5.29 21.13 2.93
C PRO A 72 -5.70 19.94 3.83
N ASP A 73 -6.45 18.96 3.32
CA ASP A 73 -6.93 17.82 4.11
C ASP A 73 -5.84 16.74 4.30
N LEU A 74 -4.89 16.67 3.36
CA LEU A 74 -3.79 15.70 3.41
C LEU A 74 -2.71 16.13 4.40
N ILE A 75 -2.28 15.19 5.24
CA ILE A 75 -1.15 15.40 6.14
C ILE A 75 0.13 14.94 5.45
N VAL A 76 0.81 15.88 4.79
CA VAL A 76 2.01 15.59 3.99
C VAL A 76 3.29 15.74 4.82
N HIS A 77 4.06 14.67 4.91
CA HIS A 77 5.37 14.58 5.55
C HIS A 77 6.50 14.55 4.50
N PRO A 78 7.43 15.54 4.52
CA PRO A 78 8.60 15.52 3.65
C PRO A 78 9.63 14.54 4.21
N GLY A 79 9.87 13.44 3.51
CA GLY A 79 10.83 12.41 3.88
C GLY A 79 10.28 11.00 3.69
N LEU A 80 11.17 10.11 3.26
CA LEU A 80 10.92 8.67 3.11
C LEU A 80 11.77 7.86 4.10
N GLU A 81 12.46 8.52 5.03
CA GLU A 81 13.31 7.89 6.03
C GLU A 81 12.45 7.05 6.98
N TRP A 82 12.90 5.82 7.22
CA TRP A 82 12.20 4.90 8.11
C TRP A 82 11.95 5.51 9.50
N ASP A 83 12.92 6.23 10.04
CA ASP A 83 12.84 6.89 11.35
C ASP A 83 11.73 7.95 11.46
N LEU A 84 11.32 8.53 10.33
CA LEU A 84 10.20 9.45 10.26
C LEU A 84 8.87 8.69 10.26
N ILE A 85 8.78 7.64 9.45
CA ILE A 85 7.56 6.84 9.26
C ILE A 85 7.23 6.05 10.52
N LYS A 86 8.22 5.37 11.12
CA LYS A 86 8.05 4.49 12.29
C LYS A 86 7.41 5.18 13.50
N LYS A 87 7.58 6.50 13.63
CA LYS A 87 7.02 7.31 14.73
C LYS A 87 5.49 7.26 14.82
N ARG A 88 4.81 6.96 13.72
CA ARG A 88 3.34 6.89 13.64
C ARG A 88 2.84 5.53 13.19
N MET A 89 3.70 4.51 13.11
CA MET A 89 3.27 3.20 12.62
C MET A 89 2.17 2.58 13.51
N ASP A 90 2.21 2.85 14.82
CA ASP A 90 1.15 2.48 15.77
C ASP A 90 -0.21 3.11 15.53
N PHE A 91 -0.26 4.15 14.71
CA PHE A 91 -1.45 4.92 14.47
C PHE A 91 -2.20 4.50 13.21
N PHE A 92 -1.56 3.78 12.29
CA PHE A 92 -2.17 3.47 10.99
C PHE A 92 -2.95 2.16 11.04
N ASP A 93 -4.05 2.12 10.31
CA ASP A 93 -4.86 0.93 10.06
C ASP A 93 -4.51 0.30 8.70
N GLY A 94 -3.99 1.12 7.77
CA GLY A 94 -3.57 0.65 6.46
C GLY A 94 -2.49 1.51 5.82
N ILE A 95 -1.69 0.89 4.94
CA ILE A 95 -0.59 1.53 4.21
C ILE A 95 -0.77 1.31 2.72
N VAL A 96 -0.47 2.31 1.91
CA VAL A 96 -0.25 2.17 0.46
C VAL A 96 1.22 2.47 0.18
N PHE A 97 1.92 1.58 -0.50
CA PHE A 97 3.33 1.74 -0.84
C PHE A 97 3.55 1.62 -2.33
N GLY A 98 4.22 2.62 -2.92
CA GLY A 98 4.65 2.54 -4.32
C GLY A 98 4.25 3.67 -5.26
N PRO A 99 3.07 4.30 -5.16
CA PRO A 99 2.63 5.29 -6.15
C PRO A 99 3.64 6.43 -6.35
N GLY A 100 4.32 6.42 -7.50
CA GLY A 100 5.30 7.45 -7.87
C GLY A 100 6.59 7.45 -7.04
N LEU A 101 6.99 6.36 -6.39
CA LEU A 101 8.25 6.30 -5.63
C LEU A 101 9.50 6.41 -6.54
N GLY A 102 9.36 6.12 -7.83
CA GLY A 102 10.50 5.90 -8.70
C GLY A 102 11.16 4.55 -8.41
N ARG A 103 12.38 4.36 -8.91
CA ARG A 103 13.00 3.02 -9.00
C ARG A 103 14.37 2.92 -8.33
N ASP A 104 14.63 3.77 -7.34
CA ASP A 104 15.86 3.71 -6.55
C ASP A 104 15.83 2.52 -5.59
N VAL A 105 16.28 1.36 -6.08
CA VAL A 105 16.27 0.09 -5.33
C VAL A 105 17.09 0.18 -4.05
N ASP A 106 18.23 0.86 -4.07
CA ASP A 106 19.16 0.92 -2.93
C ASP A 106 18.53 1.62 -1.73
N THR A 107 17.69 2.63 -1.98
CA THR A 107 16.96 3.36 -0.94
C THR A 107 15.63 2.70 -0.59
N LEU A 108 14.86 2.27 -1.60
CA LEU A 108 13.47 1.86 -1.42
C LEU A 108 13.29 0.42 -0.94
N LEU A 109 14.20 -0.51 -1.31
CA LEU A 109 14.09 -1.90 -0.88
C LEU A 109 14.30 -2.07 0.64
N PRO A 110 15.30 -1.43 1.29
CA PRO A 110 15.40 -1.42 2.75
C PRO A 110 14.15 -0.84 3.42
N LEU A 111 13.64 0.29 2.89
CA LEU A 111 12.43 0.91 3.41
C LEU A 111 11.21 -0.04 3.33
N LEU A 112 11.00 -0.69 2.18
CA LEU A 112 9.93 -1.67 2.00
C LEU A 112 10.05 -2.80 3.04
N LYS A 113 11.27 -3.33 3.24
CA LYS A 113 11.51 -4.41 4.22
C LYS A 113 11.19 -3.98 5.65
N ASP A 114 11.54 -2.76 6.04
CA ASP A 114 11.23 -2.22 7.36
C ASP A 114 9.72 -2.02 7.56
N VAL A 115 9.01 -1.51 6.54
CA VAL A 115 7.54 -1.39 6.58
C VAL A 115 6.88 -2.77 6.67
N LEU A 116 7.29 -3.73 5.83
CA LEU A 116 6.76 -5.09 5.84
C LEU A 116 6.99 -5.80 7.18
N LYS A 117 8.11 -5.52 7.85
CA LYS A 117 8.39 -6.06 9.17
C LYS A 117 7.35 -5.60 10.20
N GLU A 118 7.00 -4.32 10.21
CA GLU A 118 5.94 -3.81 11.09
C GLU A 118 4.56 -4.38 10.73
N VAL A 119 4.25 -4.45 9.43
CA VAL A 119 3.00 -5.05 8.93
C VAL A 119 2.87 -6.51 9.40
N LYS A 120 3.94 -7.31 9.30
CA LYS A 120 3.96 -8.70 9.81
C LYS A 120 3.78 -8.78 11.33
N GLN A 121 4.42 -7.89 12.08
CA GLN A 121 4.33 -7.88 13.54
C GLN A 121 2.94 -7.51 14.05
N ARG A 122 2.19 -6.71 13.29
CA ARG A 122 0.87 -6.21 13.66
C ARG A 122 -0.28 -7.08 13.18
N GLN A 123 -0.02 -8.02 12.26
CA GLN A 123 -1.00 -8.96 11.73
C GLN A 123 -2.26 -8.20 11.23
N ASP A 124 -3.45 -8.62 11.63
CA ASP A 124 -4.72 -8.06 11.17
C ASP A 124 -4.97 -6.59 11.57
N LYS A 125 -4.11 -5.99 12.41
CA LYS A 125 -4.25 -4.59 12.83
C LYS A 125 -3.68 -3.58 11.84
N LEU A 126 -2.87 -4.02 10.89
CA LEU A 126 -2.26 -3.15 9.88
C LEU A 126 -2.23 -3.87 8.54
N SER A 127 -3.02 -3.39 7.58
CA SER A 127 -2.98 -3.91 6.21
C SER A 127 -2.08 -3.07 5.33
N MET A 128 -1.59 -3.64 4.22
CA MET A 128 -0.74 -2.92 3.28
C MET A 128 -1.11 -3.24 1.83
N VAL A 129 -1.20 -2.23 0.99
CA VAL A 129 -1.31 -2.35 -0.46
C VAL A 129 0.04 -1.98 -1.07
N ILE A 130 0.56 -2.81 -1.96
CA ILE A 130 1.76 -2.53 -2.75
C ILE A 130 1.35 -2.38 -4.21
N ASP A 131 1.66 -1.22 -4.78
CA ASP A 131 1.23 -0.83 -6.13
C ASP A 131 2.37 -0.19 -6.93
N ALA A 132 2.26 -0.15 -8.26
CA ALA A 132 3.16 0.55 -9.16
C ALA A 132 4.66 0.31 -8.87
N ASP A 133 5.44 1.36 -8.62
CA ASP A 133 6.87 1.22 -8.32
C ASP A 133 7.14 0.36 -7.07
N GLY A 134 6.19 0.27 -6.13
CA GLY A 134 6.29 -0.61 -4.98
C GLY A 134 6.38 -2.08 -5.38
N LEU A 135 5.66 -2.49 -6.43
CA LEU A 135 5.74 -3.84 -7.00
C LEU A 135 7.09 -4.09 -7.66
N PHE A 136 7.58 -3.10 -8.41
CA PHE A 136 8.93 -3.15 -9.00
C PHE A 136 10.01 -3.29 -7.91
N ILE A 137 9.88 -2.60 -6.77
CA ILE A 137 10.82 -2.76 -5.65
C ILE A 137 10.66 -4.13 -4.99
N ALA A 138 9.43 -4.62 -4.81
CA ALA A 138 9.17 -5.93 -4.22
C ALA A 138 9.72 -7.08 -5.07
N GLU A 139 9.68 -6.98 -6.40
CA GLU A 139 10.18 -8.03 -7.30
C GLU A 139 11.71 -8.22 -7.20
N GLN A 140 12.46 -7.18 -6.78
CA GLN A 140 13.91 -7.27 -6.56
C GLN A 140 14.28 -8.25 -5.43
N ASP A 141 13.37 -8.44 -4.48
CA ASP A 141 13.49 -9.47 -3.45
C ASP A 141 12.10 -9.96 -3.03
N ILE A 142 11.51 -10.80 -3.87
CA ILE A 142 10.17 -11.34 -3.66
C ILE A 142 10.01 -12.10 -2.34
N SER A 143 11.12 -12.51 -1.71
CA SER A 143 11.08 -13.20 -0.42
C SER A 143 10.61 -12.29 0.71
N CYS A 144 10.75 -10.96 0.58
CA CYS A 144 10.38 -10.02 1.62
C CYS A 144 8.86 -10.00 1.89
N ILE A 145 8.06 -10.20 0.84
CA ILE A 145 6.59 -10.22 0.92
C ILE A 145 6.02 -11.61 1.27
N ARG A 146 6.86 -12.66 1.34
CA ARG A 146 6.38 -14.00 1.71
C ARG A 146 5.84 -14.04 3.14
N GLY A 147 4.68 -14.66 3.29
CA GLY A 147 3.98 -14.85 4.57
C GLY A 147 3.25 -13.60 5.08
N CYS A 148 3.11 -12.56 4.25
CA CYS A 148 2.32 -11.37 4.57
C CYS A 148 0.83 -11.58 4.25
N HIS A 149 0.09 -12.20 5.17
CA HIS A 149 -1.35 -12.46 5.01
C HIS A 149 -2.21 -11.18 5.02
N ASN A 150 -1.64 -10.01 5.28
CA ASN A 150 -2.30 -8.70 5.33
C ASN A 150 -1.77 -7.75 4.24
N VAL A 151 -1.07 -8.29 3.24
CA VAL A 151 -0.58 -7.55 2.08
C VAL A 151 -1.42 -7.86 0.84
N ILE A 152 -1.79 -6.81 0.11
CA ILE A 152 -2.50 -6.86 -1.17
C ILE A 152 -1.55 -6.31 -2.24
N LEU A 153 -1.39 -7.04 -3.34
CA LEU A 153 -0.63 -6.58 -4.51
C LEU A 153 -1.62 -6.17 -5.61
N THR A 154 -1.39 -5.05 -6.28
CA THR A 154 -2.28 -4.55 -7.34
C THR A 154 -1.61 -4.47 -8.73
N PRO A 155 -0.98 -5.56 -9.22
CA PRO A 155 -0.26 -5.51 -10.48
C PRO A 155 -1.19 -5.33 -11.67
N ASN A 156 -0.78 -4.50 -12.62
CA ASN A 156 -1.26 -4.59 -13.99
C ASN A 156 -0.70 -5.84 -14.70
N HIS A 157 -1.09 -6.07 -15.96
CA HIS A 157 -0.68 -7.27 -16.70
C HIS A 157 0.85 -7.44 -16.79
N ARG A 158 1.61 -6.37 -17.05
CA ARG A 158 3.07 -6.43 -17.17
C ARG A 158 3.77 -6.61 -15.83
N GLU A 159 3.29 -5.90 -14.80
CA GLU A 159 3.79 -6.07 -13.43
C GLU A 159 3.55 -7.50 -12.93
N PHE A 160 2.42 -8.11 -13.32
CA PHE A 160 2.12 -9.49 -12.97
C PHE A 160 3.06 -10.49 -13.66
N GLU A 161 3.44 -10.24 -14.92
CA GLU A 161 4.45 -11.06 -15.62
C GLU A 161 5.79 -11.04 -14.88
N HIS A 162 6.24 -9.88 -14.42
CA HIS A 162 7.48 -9.76 -13.66
C HIS A 162 7.38 -10.43 -12.28
N LEU A 163 6.26 -10.24 -11.57
CA LEU A 163 6.00 -10.93 -10.30
C LEU A 163 6.00 -12.45 -10.47
N TRP A 164 5.44 -12.95 -11.57
CA TRP A 164 5.46 -14.37 -11.89
C TRP A 164 6.89 -14.88 -12.10
N GLU A 165 7.71 -14.17 -12.89
CA GLU A 165 9.10 -14.54 -13.13
C GLU A 165 9.92 -14.54 -11.83
N ALA A 166 9.68 -13.56 -10.94
CA ALA A 166 10.31 -13.48 -9.64
C ALA A 166 9.89 -14.63 -8.71
N ALA A 167 8.59 -14.98 -8.68
CA ALA A 167 8.05 -16.03 -7.82
C ALA A 167 8.35 -17.46 -8.33
N PHE A 168 8.35 -17.66 -9.65
CA PHE A 168 8.55 -18.96 -10.30
C PHE A 168 9.62 -18.90 -11.39
N PRO A 169 10.91 -18.76 -11.03
CA PRO A 169 11.99 -18.69 -12.00
C PRO A 169 11.96 -19.87 -12.98
N SER A 170 12.16 -19.59 -14.27
CA SER A 170 12.17 -20.59 -15.35
C SER A 170 10.84 -21.33 -15.60
N THR A 171 9.72 -20.86 -15.02
CA THR A 171 8.38 -21.39 -15.30
C THR A 171 7.63 -20.44 -16.22
N LYS A 172 7.09 -20.94 -17.34
CA LYS A 172 6.27 -20.11 -18.24
C LYS A 172 4.93 -19.76 -17.59
N LEU A 173 4.51 -18.51 -17.75
CA LEU A 173 3.18 -18.07 -17.35
C LEU A 173 2.12 -18.83 -18.20
N GLY A 174 1.12 -19.39 -17.53
CA GLY A 174 0.04 -20.12 -18.20
C GLY A 174 -0.98 -19.18 -18.84
N GLU A 175 -1.74 -19.69 -19.82
CA GLU A 175 -2.78 -18.92 -20.52
C GLU A 175 -3.96 -18.53 -19.61
N ASN A 176 -4.23 -19.29 -18.54
CA ASN A 176 -5.25 -18.97 -17.56
C ASN A 176 -4.70 -18.04 -16.46
N ILE A 177 -4.89 -16.74 -16.64
CA ILE A 177 -4.48 -15.70 -15.69
C ILE A 177 -5.05 -15.92 -14.29
N ARG A 178 -6.31 -16.37 -14.16
CA ARG A 178 -6.94 -16.56 -12.84
C ARG A 178 -6.23 -17.62 -12.01
N GLU A 179 -5.88 -18.75 -12.64
CA GLU A 179 -5.11 -19.81 -11.99
C GLU A 179 -3.70 -19.35 -11.64
N SER A 180 -3.08 -18.56 -12.53
CA SER A 180 -1.74 -17.99 -12.28
C SER A 180 -1.74 -17.04 -11.09
N VAL A 181 -2.75 -16.17 -10.96
CA VAL A 181 -2.92 -15.28 -9.79
C VAL A 181 -3.07 -16.10 -8.50
N GLN A 182 -3.93 -17.12 -8.50
CA GLN A 182 -4.11 -18.00 -7.34
C GLN A 182 -2.82 -18.71 -6.93
N LYS A 183 -2.01 -19.14 -7.91
CA LYS A 183 -0.70 -19.76 -7.66
C LYS A 183 0.28 -18.79 -7.02
N VAL A 184 0.40 -17.57 -7.57
CA VAL A 184 1.27 -16.52 -7.00
C VAL A 184 0.83 -16.19 -5.59
N ALA A 185 -0.46 -15.96 -5.36
CA ALA A 185 -0.96 -15.61 -4.04
C ALA A 185 -0.72 -16.73 -3.01
N LYS A 186 -0.88 -17.99 -3.40
CA LYS A 186 -0.57 -19.15 -2.54
C LYS A 186 0.92 -19.30 -2.25
N GLU A 187 1.77 -19.09 -3.27
CA GLU A 187 3.24 -19.16 -3.13
C GLU A 187 3.78 -18.05 -2.22
N LEU A 188 3.23 -16.85 -2.35
CA LEU A 188 3.62 -15.70 -1.53
C LEU A 188 2.93 -15.69 -0.16
N GLY A 189 1.86 -16.46 0.03
CA GLY A 189 1.09 -16.47 1.28
C GLY A 189 0.41 -15.13 1.55
N ILE A 190 -0.12 -14.50 0.50
CA ILE A 190 -0.86 -13.22 0.52
C ILE A 190 -2.36 -13.45 0.30
N VAL A 191 -3.21 -12.46 0.60
CA VAL A 191 -4.67 -12.59 0.47
C VAL A 191 -5.09 -12.76 -1.00
N ASN A 192 -5.93 -13.75 -1.27
CA ASN A 192 -6.69 -13.87 -2.52
C ASN A 192 -8.09 -13.27 -2.29
N TYR A 193 -8.48 -12.29 -3.10
CA TYR A 193 -9.89 -11.92 -3.30
C TYR A 193 -10.35 -12.37 -4.67
#